data_AF-A0A846CAG5-F1
#
_entry.id   AF-A0A846CAG5-F1
#
_cell.length_a   1.000
_cell.length_b   1.000
_cell.length_c   1.000
_cell.angle_alpha   90.00
_cell.angle_beta   90.00
_cell.angle_gamma   90.00
#
_symmetry.space_group_name_H-M   'P 1'
#
loop_
_entity.id
_entity.type
_entity.pdbx_description
1 polymer ?
#
loop_
_entity_poly.entity_id
_entity_poly.type
_entity_poly.pdbx_seq_one_letter_code
_entity_poly.pdbx_strand_id
1 'polypeptide(L)'
;GYALKFAQKHPDIVSQLILVAPTWQGPLRVMGLPETVRELVKNLVRSPLIGQGLYYLNTTPSFLRLMYKRHVYVDESKLTPEFIARKHQITAKDGGRYAPAAFVTGAIDSVADREQFLQLLDSTSMPVLIIVAENAPPKSKAEMEAMAQLKQVQTVRLTGTLGIYEEYSEAVTEAIQNFIERQ
;
A
#
# COMPACT_ATOMS: atom_id res chain seq x y z
N GLY A 1 8.56 2.64 -2.92
CA GLY A 1 9.28 3.70 -3.64
C GLY A 1 10.03 4.64 -2.72
N TYR A 2 9.38 5.26 -1.71
CA TYR A 2 10.08 6.09 -0.72
C TYR A 2 11.25 5.37 -0.01
N ALA A 3 11.01 4.17 0.53
CA ALA A 3 12.05 3.38 1.17
C ALA A 3 13.22 3.05 0.23
N LEU A 4 12.93 2.71 -1.04
CA LEU A 4 13.95 2.44 -2.06
C LEU A 4 14.79 3.69 -2.39
N LYS A 5 14.15 4.84 -2.59
CA LYS A 5 14.86 6.11 -2.82
C LYS A 5 15.71 6.51 -1.62
N PHE A 6 15.26 6.20 -0.40
CA PHE A 6 16.03 6.43 0.80
C PHE A 6 17.25 5.52 0.86
N ALA A 7 17.08 4.20 0.66
CA ALA A 7 18.17 3.24 0.63
C ALA A 7 19.22 3.57 -0.44
N GLN A 8 18.79 3.99 -1.64
CA GLN A 8 19.71 4.40 -2.72
C GLN A 8 20.55 5.63 -2.34
N LYS A 9 19.99 6.58 -1.60
CA LYS A 9 20.70 7.78 -1.14
C LYS A 9 21.61 7.51 0.06
N HIS A 10 21.35 6.41 0.77
CA HIS A 10 22.05 6.06 2.00
C HIS A 10 22.38 4.56 2.03
N PRO A 11 23.21 4.06 1.09
CA PRO A 11 23.51 2.64 0.97
C PRO A 11 24.21 2.08 2.23
N ASP A 12 24.93 2.92 2.97
CA ASP A 12 25.72 2.50 4.13
C ASP A 12 24.90 2.30 5.41
N ILE A 13 23.64 2.76 5.46
CA ILE A 13 22.78 2.67 6.66
C ILE A 13 21.66 1.65 6.53
N VAL A 14 21.35 1.19 5.31
CA VAL A 14 20.29 0.22 5.04
C VAL A 14 20.93 -1.08 4.59
N SER A 15 21.02 -2.06 5.50
CA SER A 15 21.61 -3.37 5.19
C SER A 15 20.68 -4.29 4.41
N GLN A 16 19.36 -4.13 4.59
CA GLN A 16 18.33 -5.02 4.03
C GLN A 16 17.03 -4.25 3.80
N LEU A 17 16.22 -4.70 2.85
CA LEU A 17 14.88 -4.16 2.61
C LEU A 17 13.83 -5.26 2.58
N ILE A 18 12.77 -5.08 3.35
CA ILE A 18 11.64 -5.99 3.43
C ILE A 18 10.38 -5.24 3.01
N LEU A 19 9.71 -5.75 1.98
CA LEU A 19 8.53 -5.14 1.40
C LEU A 19 7.34 -6.10 1.55
N VAL A 20 6.36 -5.73 2.36
CA VAL A 20 5.17 -6.55 2.62
C VAL A 20 4.00 -6.04 1.78
N ALA A 21 3.47 -6.88 0.88
CA ALA A 21 2.43 -6.51 -0.08
C ALA A 21 2.69 -5.13 -0.75
N PRO A 22 3.89 -4.88 -1.32
CA PRO A 22 4.26 -3.55 -1.79
C PRO A 22 3.37 -3.09 -2.94
N THR A 23 2.91 -1.85 -2.84
CA THR A 23 2.25 -1.12 -3.93
C THR A 23 2.93 0.23 -4.10
N TRP A 24 2.81 0.83 -5.29
CA TRP A 24 3.48 2.10 -5.60
C TRP A 24 2.60 3.13 -6.29
N GLN A 25 1.38 2.73 -6.68
CA GLN A 25 0.48 3.53 -7.49
C GLN A 25 -0.85 3.78 -6.75
N GLY A 26 -1.28 5.04 -6.70
CA GLY A 26 -2.54 5.44 -6.12
C GLY A 26 -3.77 4.89 -6.88
N PRO A 27 -4.88 4.53 -6.17
CA PRO A 27 -6.09 3.96 -6.74
C PRO A 27 -6.65 4.64 -8.00
N LEU A 28 -6.81 5.97 -8.01
CA LEU A 28 -7.42 6.65 -9.17
C LEU A 28 -6.52 6.58 -10.40
N ARG A 29 -5.21 6.51 -10.19
CA ARG A 29 -4.26 6.35 -11.28
C ARG A 29 -4.29 4.92 -11.83
N VAL A 30 -4.38 3.92 -10.95
CA VAL A 30 -4.61 2.51 -11.32
C VAL A 30 -5.90 2.35 -12.14
N MET A 31 -6.94 3.13 -11.80
CA MET A 31 -8.22 3.18 -12.54
C MET A 31 -8.13 3.94 -13.89
N GLY A 32 -7.01 4.59 -14.19
CA GLY A 32 -6.80 5.31 -15.45
C GLY A 32 -7.42 6.71 -15.48
N LEU A 33 -7.74 7.30 -14.32
CA LEU A 33 -8.27 8.66 -14.31
C LEU A 33 -7.20 9.68 -14.77
N PRO A 34 -7.57 10.63 -15.64
CA PRO A 34 -6.67 11.70 -16.07
C PRO A 34 -6.12 12.50 -14.89
N GLU A 35 -4.91 13.02 -15.05
CA GLU A 35 -4.27 13.85 -14.02
C GLU A 35 -5.12 15.04 -13.62
N THR A 36 -5.74 15.73 -14.58
CA THR A 36 -6.65 16.85 -14.31
C THR A 36 -7.80 16.48 -13.37
N VAL A 37 -8.37 15.27 -13.52
CA VAL A 37 -9.44 14.78 -12.66
C VAL A 37 -8.90 14.41 -11.28
N ARG A 38 -7.75 13.75 -11.21
CA ARG A 38 -7.10 13.39 -9.94
C ARG A 38 -6.73 14.64 -9.12
N GLU A 39 -6.23 15.68 -9.78
CA GLU A 39 -5.93 16.98 -9.18
C GLU A 39 -7.18 17.71 -8.70
N LEU A 40 -8.27 17.67 -9.49
CA LEU A 40 -9.56 18.21 -9.05
C LEU A 40 -10.06 17.52 -7.78
N VAL A 41 -10.04 16.18 -7.74
CA VAL A 41 -10.44 15.42 -6.54
C VAL A 41 -9.58 15.80 -5.34
N LYS A 42 -8.25 15.88 -5.52
CA LYS A 42 -7.32 16.31 -4.47
C LYS A 42 -7.71 17.68 -3.90
N ASN A 43 -7.98 18.65 -4.77
CA ASN A 43 -8.31 20.01 -4.37
C ASN A 43 -9.70 20.12 -3.73
N LEU A 44 -10.69 19.35 -4.21
CA LEU A 44 -12.02 19.28 -3.62
C LEU A 44 -11.98 18.77 -2.18
N VAL A 45 -11.23 17.70 -1.89
CA VAL A 45 -11.09 17.18 -0.51
C VAL A 45 -10.39 18.18 0.42
N ARG A 46 -9.57 19.09 -0.12
CA ARG A 46 -8.89 20.15 0.64
C ARG A 46 -9.77 21.36 0.94
N SER A 47 -10.89 21.53 0.22
CA SER A 47 -11.78 22.66 0.40
C SER A 47 -12.44 22.66 1.81
N PRO A 48 -12.69 23.84 2.39
CA PRO A 48 -13.44 23.94 3.63
C PRO A 48 -14.90 23.54 3.42
N LEU A 49 -15.48 22.89 4.43
CA LEU A 49 -16.83 22.31 4.50
C LEU A 49 -17.07 21.15 3.50
N ILE A 50 -16.95 21.43 2.20
CA ILE A 50 -17.19 20.44 1.13
C ILE A 50 -16.23 19.26 1.25
N GLY A 51 -14.94 19.54 1.46
CA GLY A 51 -13.93 18.51 1.61
C GLY A 51 -14.15 17.61 2.84
N GLN A 52 -14.70 18.13 3.94
CA GLN A 52 -15.04 17.32 5.11
C GLN A 52 -16.20 16.37 4.79
N GLY A 53 -17.24 16.88 4.11
CA GLY A 53 -18.38 16.06 3.68
C GLY A 53 -17.97 14.93 2.75
N LEU A 54 -17.17 15.22 1.72
CA LEU A 54 -16.66 14.21 0.78
C LEU A 54 -15.81 13.14 1.49
N TYR A 55 -14.92 13.58 2.40
CA TYR A 55 -14.08 12.65 3.14
C TYR A 55 -14.92 11.77 4.09
N TYR A 56 -15.90 12.35 4.79
CA TYR A 56 -16.80 11.60 5.67
C TYR A 56 -17.55 10.50 4.92
N LEU A 57 -18.07 10.78 3.73
CA LEU A 57 -18.72 9.76 2.90
C LEU A 57 -17.78 8.59 2.57
N ASN A 58 -16.51 8.89 2.30
CA ASN A 58 -15.45 7.92 2.02
C ASN A 58 -14.95 7.18 3.27
N THR A 59 -15.41 7.54 4.47
CA THR A 59 -15.00 6.91 5.73
C THR A 59 -16.16 6.38 6.55
N THR A 60 -17.39 6.41 6.03
CA THR A 60 -18.53 5.77 6.71
C THR A 60 -18.23 4.30 7.06
N PRO A 61 -18.70 3.76 8.19
CA PRO A 61 -18.42 2.37 8.58
C PRO A 61 -18.77 1.34 7.50
N SER A 62 -19.88 1.53 6.79
CA SER A 62 -20.29 0.65 5.69
C SER A 62 -19.32 0.70 4.51
N PHE A 63 -18.86 1.90 4.13
CA PHE A 63 -17.87 2.06 3.06
C PHE A 63 -16.50 1.51 3.47
N LEU A 64 -16.07 1.75 4.71
CA LEU A 64 -14.84 1.16 5.25
C LEU A 64 -14.90 -0.36 5.21
N ARG A 65 -16.00 -0.98 5.68
CA ARG A 65 -16.18 -2.43 5.62
C ARG A 65 -16.12 -2.95 4.18
N LEU A 66 -16.75 -2.24 3.24
CA LEU A 66 -16.69 -2.58 1.82
C LEU A 66 -15.25 -2.53 1.27
N MET A 67 -14.48 -1.50 1.61
CA MET A 67 -13.10 -1.37 1.17
C MET A 67 -12.21 -2.44 1.79
N TYR A 68 -12.39 -2.75 3.08
CA TYR A 68 -11.65 -3.80 3.77
C TYR A 68 -11.90 -5.17 3.14
N LYS A 69 -13.18 -5.52 2.93
CA LYS A 69 -13.59 -6.76 2.24
C LYS A 69 -12.98 -6.91 0.84
N ARG A 70 -12.84 -5.80 0.10
CA ARG A 70 -12.38 -5.85 -1.29
C ARG A 70 -10.86 -5.80 -1.46
N HIS A 71 -10.15 -5.17 -0.54
CA HIS A 71 -8.74 -4.82 -0.76
C HIS A 71 -7.81 -5.08 0.42
N VAL A 72 -8.33 -5.28 1.64
CA VAL A 72 -7.49 -5.25 2.86
C VAL A 72 -7.52 -6.56 3.64
N TYR A 73 -8.65 -7.27 3.66
CA TYR A 73 -8.79 -8.56 4.34
C TYR A 73 -9.33 -9.64 3.41
N VAL A 74 -8.92 -10.89 3.67
CA VAL A 74 -9.45 -12.10 3.05
C VAL A 74 -10.65 -12.63 3.86
N ASP A 75 -10.49 -12.74 5.18
CA ASP A 75 -11.47 -13.25 6.12
C ASP A 75 -12.43 -12.15 6.59
N GLU A 76 -13.60 -12.13 5.96
CA GLU A 76 -14.67 -11.18 6.30
C GLU A 76 -15.20 -11.33 7.73
N SER A 77 -15.00 -12.48 8.39
CA SER A 77 -15.46 -12.69 9.77
C SER A 77 -14.69 -11.83 10.77
N LYS A 78 -13.44 -11.44 10.43
CA LYS A 78 -12.62 -10.51 11.21
C LYS A 78 -13.11 -9.06 11.09
N LEU A 79 -13.95 -8.74 10.11
CA LEU A 79 -14.49 -7.39 9.87
C LEU A 79 -15.74 -7.13 10.73
N THR A 80 -15.60 -7.31 12.04
CA THR A 80 -16.69 -7.10 13.01
C THR A 80 -17.08 -5.62 13.10
N PRO A 81 -18.29 -5.29 13.57
CA PRO A 81 -18.68 -3.91 13.82
C PRO A 81 -17.70 -3.14 14.71
N GLU A 82 -17.16 -3.80 15.74
CA GLU A 82 -16.20 -3.21 16.69
C GLU A 82 -14.86 -2.91 16.01
N PHE A 83 -14.37 -3.83 15.17
CA PHE A 83 -13.15 -3.63 14.39
C PHE A 83 -13.31 -2.43 13.45
N ILE A 84 -14.41 -2.37 12.70
CA ILE A 84 -14.69 -1.26 11.77
C ILE A 84 -14.86 0.05 12.53
N ALA A 85 -15.53 0.06 13.69
CA ALA A 85 -15.68 1.24 14.53
C ALA A 85 -14.31 1.78 14.99
N ARG A 86 -13.38 0.90 15.38
CA ARG A 86 -12.00 1.29 15.74
C ARG A 86 -11.26 1.90 14.56
N LYS A 87 -11.36 1.32 13.36
CA LYS A 87 -10.76 1.90 12.15
C LYS A 87 -11.38 3.26 11.80
N HIS A 88 -12.70 3.40 11.94
CA HIS A 88 -13.40 4.66 11.72
C HIS A 88 -12.93 5.78 12.66
N GLN A 89 -12.66 5.50 13.94
CA GLN A 89 -12.16 6.49 14.89
C GLN A 89 -10.81 7.12 14.46
N ILE A 90 -9.97 6.37 13.75
CA ILE A 90 -8.70 6.88 13.22
C ILE A 90 -8.95 7.89 12.09
N THR A 91 -9.97 7.64 11.26
CA THR A 91 -10.35 8.56 10.18
C THR A 91 -10.91 9.89 10.69
N ALA A 92 -11.47 9.91 11.90
CA ALA A 92 -12.09 11.09 12.49
C ALA A 92 -11.09 12.10 13.11
N LYS A 93 -9.78 11.84 13.03
CA LYS A 93 -8.75 12.75 13.58
C LYS A 93 -8.61 14.02 12.75
N ASP A 94 -8.30 15.13 13.41
CA ASP A 94 -8.01 16.41 12.75
C ASP A 94 -6.91 16.25 11.71
N GLY A 95 -7.17 16.74 10.50
CA GLY A 95 -6.26 16.58 9.37
C GLY A 95 -6.25 15.19 8.71
N GLY A 96 -7.04 14.22 9.21
CA GLY A 96 -7.06 12.84 8.71
C GLY A 96 -7.41 12.69 7.22
N ARG A 97 -8.05 13.69 6.62
CA ARG A 97 -8.46 13.67 5.20
C ARG A 97 -7.33 13.87 4.19
N TYR A 98 -6.23 14.51 4.58
CA TYR A 98 -5.25 14.99 3.61
C TYR A 98 -4.37 13.88 3.03
N ALA A 99 -3.83 13.01 3.88
CA ALA A 99 -2.95 11.93 3.43
C ALA A 99 -3.69 10.89 2.58
N PRO A 100 -4.89 10.39 2.97
CA PRO A 100 -5.67 9.48 2.15
C PRO A 100 -6.07 10.08 0.80
N ALA A 101 -6.42 11.37 0.75
CA ALA A 101 -6.72 12.04 -0.51
C ALA A 101 -5.50 12.08 -1.44
N ALA A 102 -4.33 12.46 -0.91
CA ALA A 102 -3.09 12.47 -1.68
C ALA A 102 -2.67 11.07 -2.17
N PHE A 103 -2.89 10.04 -1.34
CA PHE A 103 -2.66 8.65 -1.71
C PHE A 103 -3.60 8.19 -2.83
N VAL A 104 -4.92 8.39 -2.66
CA VAL A 104 -5.95 7.96 -3.63
C VAL A 104 -5.74 8.61 -4.99
N THR A 105 -5.35 9.88 -5.03
CA THR A 105 -5.10 10.62 -6.26
C THR A 105 -3.73 10.36 -6.87
N GLY A 106 -2.84 9.63 -6.18
CA GLY A 106 -1.47 9.39 -6.61
C GLY A 106 -0.54 10.61 -6.51
N ALA A 107 -0.93 11.64 -5.73
CA ALA A 107 -0.10 12.83 -5.52
C ALA A 107 1.17 12.54 -4.69
N ILE A 108 1.21 11.39 -4.02
CA ILE A 108 2.38 10.86 -3.31
C ILE A 108 2.93 9.59 -3.99
N ASP A 109 2.61 9.35 -5.26
CA ASP A 109 3.26 8.30 -6.04
C ASP A 109 4.72 8.71 -6.25
N SER A 110 5.65 7.85 -5.82
CA SER A 110 7.08 8.18 -5.90
C SER A 110 7.68 7.98 -7.30
N VAL A 111 6.96 7.33 -8.22
CA VAL A 111 7.44 6.98 -9.58
C VAL A 111 6.30 7.16 -10.59
N ALA A 112 6.64 7.32 -11.86
CA ALA A 112 5.63 7.52 -12.89
C ALA A 112 5.01 6.21 -13.39
N ASP A 113 5.80 5.14 -13.44
CA ASP A 113 5.38 3.90 -14.06
C ASP A 113 6.12 2.70 -13.44
N ARG A 114 5.70 1.50 -13.87
CA ARG A 114 6.27 0.24 -13.42
C ARG A 114 7.75 0.14 -13.77
N GLU A 115 8.16 0.58 -14.95
CA GLU A 115 9.55 0.48 -15.40
C GLU A 115 10.48 1.26 -14.47
N GLN A 116 10.12 2.50 -14.15
CA GLN A 116 10.86 3.31 -13.18
C GLN A 116 10.91 2.67 -11.79
N PHE A 117 9.83 2.02 -11.35
CA PHE A 117 9.84 1.30 -10.08
C PHE A 117 10.81 0.12 -10.11
N LEU A 118 10.75 -0.70 -11.17
CA LEU A 118 11.60 -1.87 -11.33
C LEU A 118 13.06 -1.48 -11.48
N GLN A 119 13.38 -0.43 -12.24
CA GLN A 119 14.73 0.12 -12.33
C GLN A 119 15.24 0.59 -10.96
N LEU A 120 14.40 1.29 -10.20
CA LEU A 120 14.76 1.74 -8.85
C LEU A 120 15.06 0.56 -7.93
N LEU A 121 14.23 -0.50 -7.97
CA LEU A 121 14.44 -1.72 -7.20
C LEU A 121 15.65 -2.53 -7.70
N ASP A 122 15.86 -2.59 -9.01
CA ASP A 122 16.97 -3.33 -9.61
C ASP A 122 18.33 -2.69 -9.30
N SER A 123 18.35 -1.36 -9.16
CA SER A 123 19.54 -0.57 -8.84
C SER A 123 20.06 -0.74 -7.41
N THR A 124 19.32 -1.43 -6.54
CA THR A 124 19.71 -1.60 -5.14
C THR A 124 20.69 -2.75 -4.96
N SER A 125 21.77 -2.53 -4.23
CA SER A 125 22.78 -3.54 -3.92
C SER A 125 22.48 -4.38 -2.67
N MET A 126 21.52 -3.95 -1.83
CA MET A 126 21.17 -4.67 -0.62
C MET A 126 20.23 -5.87 -0.91
N PRO A 127 20.24 -6.91 -0.06
CA PRO A 127 19.23 -7.95 -0.10
C PRO A 127 17.81 -7.40 0.03
N VAL A 128 16.91 -7.88 -0.82
CA VAL A 128 15.49 -7.51 -0.78
C VAL A 128 14.61 -8.75 -0.63
N LEU A 129 13.68 -8.70 0.32
CA LEU A 129 12.54 -9.61 0.43
C LEU A 129 11.26 -8.91 -0.02
N ILE A 130 10.49 -9.57 -0.89
CA ILE A 130 9.10 -9.21 -1.18
C ILE A 130 8.17 -10.32 -0.70
N ILE A 131 7.15 -9.91 0.08
CA ILE A 131 6.02 -10.78 0.40
C ILE A 131 4.87 -10.43 -0.56
N VAL A 132 4.58 -11.37 -1.47
CA VAL A 132 3.46 -11.29 -2.41
C VAL A 132 2.20 -11.76 -1.71
N ALA A 133 1.18 -10.90 -1.70
CA ALA A 133 -0.13 -11.21 -1.17
C ALA A 133 -0.99 -11.90 -2.26
N GLU A 134 -1.25 -13.19 -2.10
CA GLU A 134 -1.85 -14.04 -3.13
C GLU A 134 -3.27 -13.61 -3.54
N ASN A 135 -4.02 -13.03 -2.61
CA ASN A 135 -5.41 -12.60 -2.76
C ASN A 135 -5.53 -11.08 -2.99
N ALA A 136 -4.42 -10.39 -3.30
CA ALA A 136 -4.45 -8.96 -3.61
C ALA A 136 -5.27 -8.66 -4.88
N PRO A 137 -5.82 -7.43 -5.00
CA PRO A 137 -6.48 -6.99 -6.22
C PRO A 137 -5.59 -7.22 -7.45
N PRO A 138 -6.14 -7.64 -8.61
CA PRO A 138 -5.32 -8.12 -9.74
C PRO A 138 -4.23 -7.16 -10.20
N LYS A 139 -4.52 -5.84 -10.24
CA LYS A 139 -3.54 -4.82 -10.63
C LYS A 139 -2.41 -4.70 -9.59
N SER A 140 -2.73 -4.71 -8.30
CA SER A 140 -1.73 -4.69 -7.23
C SER A 140 -0.88 -5.96 -7.23
N LYS A 141 -1.50 -7.14 -7.39
CA LYS A 141 -0.76 -8.42 -7.50
C LYS A 141 0.18 -8.41 -8.70
N ALA A 142 -0.25 -7.89 -9.85
CA ALA A 142 0.60 -7.78 -11.03
C ALA A 142 1.84 -6.90 -10.80
N GLU A 143 1.75 -5.84 -10.00
CA GLU A 143 2.93 -5.06 -9.62
C GLU A 143 3.88 -5.87 -8.73
N MET A 144 3.37 -6.60 -7.74
CA MET A 144 4.20 -7.44 -6.85
C MET A 144 4.88 -8.56 -7.63
N GLU A 145 4.16 -9.21 -8.54
CA GLU A 145 4.71 -10.28 -9.40
C GLU A 145 5.77 -9.76 -10.35
N ALA A 146 5.62 -8.55 -10.89
CA ALA A 146 6.65 -7.92 -11.71
C ALA A 146 7.94 -7.68 -10.92
N MET A 147 7.83 -7.25 -9.66
CA MET A 147 9.00 -7.10 -8.78
C MET A 147 9.64 -8.46 -8.45
N ALA A 148 8.84 -9.50 -8.26
CA ALA A 148 9.30 -10.86 -7.96
C ALA A 148 10.08 -11.53 -9.12
N GLN A 149 10.05 -10.96 -10.34
CA GLN A 149 10.87 -11.44 -11.46
C GLN A 149 12.32 -10.94 -11.41
N LEU A 150 12.63 -9.96 -10.56
CA LEU A 150 13.98 -9.43 -10.43
C LEU A 150 14.89 -10.43 -9.70
N LYS A 151 16.08 -10.69 -10.24
CA LYS A 151 16.96 -11.77 -9.77
C LYS A 151 17.46 -11.58 -8.35
N GLN A 152 17.65 -10.35 -7.92
CA GLN A 152 18.10 -9.99 -6.56
C GLN A 152 16.99 -10.01 -5.52
N VAL A 153 15.73 -10.17 -5.94
CA VAL A 153 14.57 -10.16 -5.05
C VAL A 153 14.26 -11.57 -4.59
N GLN A 154 14.41 -11.81 -3.28
CA GLN A 154 13.85 -13.00 -2.65
C GLN A 154 12.34 -12.80 -2.51
N THR A 155 11.57 -13.83 -2.81
CA THR A 155 10.11 -13.75 -2.83
C THR A 155 9.49 -14.83 -1.97
N VAL A 156 8.56 -14.44 -1.10
CA VAL A 156 7.65 -15.34 -0.39
C VAL A 156 6.22 -15.01 -0.79
N ARG A 157 5.41 -16.04 -1.07
CA ARG A 157 4.00 -15.90 -1.45
C ARG A 157 3.14 -16.41 -0.29
N LEU A 158 2.24 -15.56 0.21
CA LEU A 158 1.39 -15.85 1.36
C LEU A 158 -0.07 -15.53 1.07
N THR A 159 -0.98 -16.27 1.70
CA THR A 159 -2.41 -15.92 1.74
C THR A 159 -2.58 -14.55 2.38
N GLY A 160 -3.39 -13.70 1.75
CA GLY A 160 -3.62 -12.35 2.22
C GLY A 160 -3.82 -11.37 1.07
N THR A 161 -4.18 -10.14 1.43
CA THR A 161 -4.32 -9.00 0.50
C THR A 161 -3.50 -7.82 1.03
N LEU A 162 -3.88 -6.56 0.79
CA LEU A 162 -3.04 -5.41 1.17
C LEU A 162 -2.89 -5.20 2.69
N GLY A 163 -3.74 -5.82 3.52
CA GLY A 163 -3.64 -5.84 4.98
C GLY A 163 -3.01 -7.12 5.56
N ILE A 164 -2.27 -7.89 4.75
CA ILE A 164 -1.71 -9.20 5.15
C ILE A 164 -0.91 -9.17 6.46
N TYR A 165 -0.19 -8.09 6.76
CA TYR A 165 0.56 -7.93 8.01
C TYR A 165 -0.32 -7.79 9.26
N GLU A 166 -1.58 -7.34 9.10
CA GLU A 166 -2.55 -7.27 10.18
C GLU A 166 -3.35 -8.58 10.29
N GLU A 167 -3.67 -9.20 9.16
CA GLU A 167 -4.55 -10.36 9.11
C GLU A 167 -3.84 -11.70 9.33
N TYR A 168 -2.63 -11.85 8.79
CA TYR A 168 -1.79 -13.05 8.77
C TYR A 168 -0.39 -12.74 9.33
N SER A 169 -0.35 -12.01 10.45
CA SER A 169 0.87 -11.48 11.07
C SER A 169 1.91 -12.55 11.40
N GLU A 170 1.48 -13.73 11.84
CA GLU A 170 2.38 -14.85 12.17
C GLU A 170 3.18 -15.30 10.95
N ALA A 171 2.52 -15.61 9.84
CA ALA A 171 3.16 -16.03 8.60
C ALA A 171 4.06 -14.93 8.01
N VAL A 172 3.64 -13.67 8.09
CA VAL A 172 4.47 -12.51 7.68
C VAL A 172 5.72 -12.42 8.55
N THR A 173 5.58 -12.59 9.87
CA THR A 173 6.71 -12.50 10.82
C THR A 173 7.70 -13.64 10.60
N GLU A 174 7.21 -14.86 10.39
CA GLU A 174 8.04 -16.02 10.08
C GLU A 174 8.84 -15.82 8.78
N ALA A 175 8.21 -15.30 7.73
CA ALA A 175 8.89 -14.99 6.46
C ALA A 175 10.00 -13.93 6.66
N ILE A 176 9.74 -12.92 7.50
CA ILE A 176 10.71 -11.89 7.85
C ILE A 176 11.89 -12.47 8.63
N GLN A 177 11.62 -13.26 9.67
CA GLN A 177 12.67 -13.89 10.49
C GLN A 177 13.58 -14.79 9.65
N ASN A 178 12.98 -15.65 8.83
CA ASN A 178 13.72 -16.52 7.92
C ASN A 178 14.64 -15.75 6.97
N PHE A 179 14.24 -14.56 6.52
CA PHE A 179 15.08 -13.73 5.64
C PHE A 179 16.23 -13.05 6.39
N ILE A 180 15.97 -12.58 7.61
CA ILE A 180 16.98 -11.93 8.44
C ILE A 180 18.05 -12.93 8.89
N GLU A 181 17.67 -14.16 9.26
CA GLU A 181 18.57 -15.18 9.81
C GLU A 181 19.47 -15.87 8.76
N ARG A 182 19.15 -15.77 7.47
CA ARG A 182 19.89 -16.45 6.37
C ARG A 182 21.01 -15.60 5.76
N GLN A 183 21.33 -14.46 6.36
CA GLN A 183 22.27 -13.46 5.86
C GLN A 183 23.46 -13.34 6.81
#